data_AF-A0A1Y1KGI8-F1
#
_entry.id   AF-A0A1Y1KGI8-F1
#
_cell.length_a   1.000
_cell.length_b   1.000
_cell.length_c   1.000
_cell.angle_alpha   90.00
_cell.angle_beta   90.00
_cell.angle_gamma   90.00
#
_symmetry.space_group_name_H-M   'P 1'
#
loop_
_entity.id
_entity.type
_entity.pdbx_description
1 polymer ?
#
loop_
_entity_poly.entity_id
_entity_poly.type
_entity_poly.pdbx_seq_one_letter_code
_entity_poly.pdbx_strand_id
1 'polypeptide(L)'
;LAEQAAREEEEAERLRLKQEQKIAAEKEKKETAEQALRTEQLQSSLHLIDTISKRYVEAGWKQRDEIEWVQYLKCDGLPNPCLCGQMSTYLQLWDETIENTTMEQATSRTSEVLKLLEELTNFVDNPLGASSRKIENWRWICGLFRERQQRSLDIASYRILRDISNKMNNIQLVKADFNIVEEQFTICLWTMVSVPKSYPNPRAPPRSTIFFQVHLTTIVSVAGPESKWRSLNSK
;
A
#
# COMPACT_ATOMS: atom_id res chain seq x y z
N LEU A 1 -64.10 34.21 54.90
CA LEU A 1 -63.96 32.83 54.34
C LEU A 1 -63.24 32.86 52.99
N ALA A 2 -63.75 33.51 51.95
CA ALA A 2 -63.04 33.61 50.65
C ALA A 2 -61.67 34.31 50.72
N GLU A 3 -61.54 35.35 51.55
CA GLU A 3 -60.29 36.12 51.72
C GLU A 3 -59.21 35.38 52.53
N GLN A 4 -59.60 34.40 53.35
CA GLN A 4 -58.67 33.55 54.12
C GLN A 4 -58.13 32.41 53.24
N ALA A 5 -58.99 31.80 52.42
CA ALA A 5 -58.59 30.78 51.44
C ALA A 5 -57.63 31.35 50.37
N ALA A 6 -57.86 32.58 49.89
CA ALA A 6 -56.95 33.24 48.94
C ALA A 6 -55.57 33.53 49.53
N ARG A 7 -55.50 33.82 50.84
CA ARG A 7 -54.24 34.10 51.56
C ARG A 7 -53.45 32.82 51.81
N GLU A 8 -54.13 31.72 52.12
CA GLU A 8 -53.53 30.38 52.26
C GLU A 8 -53.01 29.84 50.92
N GLU A 9 -53.71 30.11 49.82
CA GLU A 9 -53.28 29.72 48.47
C GLU A 9 -52.03 30.52 48.01
N GLU A 10 -51.99 31.82 48.28
CA GLU A 10 -50.81 32.66 48.01
C GLU A 10 -49.59 32.24 48.85
N GLU A 11 -49.80 31.88 50.13
CA GLU A 11 -48.72 31.37 50.99
C GLU A 11 -48.21 29.99 50.52
N ALA A 12 -49.10 29.11 50.06
CA ALA A 12 -48.75 27.82 49.49
C ALA A 12 -47.95 27.98 48.18
N GLU A 13 -48.36 28.88 47.29
CA GLU A 13 -47.64 29.18 46.04
C GLU A 13 -46.25 29.77 46.32
N ARG A 14 -46.15 30.70 47.26
CA ARG A 14 -44.85 31.24 47.72
C ARG A 14 -43.94 30.17 48.30
N LEU A 15 -44.50 29.18 49.01
CA LEU A 15 -43.73 28.07 49.56
C LEU A 15 -43.19 27.14 48.45
N ARG A 16 -44.01 26.85 47.42
CA ARG A 16 -43.62 26.04 46.25
C ARG A 16 -42.52 26.73 45.45
N LEU A 17 -42.67 28.01 45.15
CA LEU A 17 -41.66 28.78 44.42
C LEU A 17 -40.32 28.81 45.17
N LYS A 18 -40.34 28.95 46.51
CA LYS A 18 -39.13 28.87 47.35
C LYS A 18 -38.48 27.48 47.34
N GLN A 19 -39.27 26.41 47.27
CA GLN A 19 -38.75 25.04 47.16
C GLN A 19 -38.12 24.80 45.78
N GLU A 20 -38.78 25.23 44.71
CA GLU A 20 -38.25 25.13 43.34
C GLU A 20 -36.95 25.93 43.17
N GLN A 21 -36.88 27.15 43.71
CA GLN A 21 -35.65 27.95 43.72
C GLN A 21 -34.51 27.26 44.49
N LYS A 22 -34.81 26.60 45.61
CA LYS A 22 -33.81 25.83 46.36
C LYS A 22 -33.30 24.63 45.57
N ILE A 23 -34.19 23.88 44.93
CA ILE A 23 -33.84 22.72 44.09
C ILE A 23 -33.02 23.15 42.88
N ALA A 24 -33.41 24.24 42.21
CA ALA A 24 -32.68 24.81 41.08
C ALA A 24 -31.27 25.24 41.49
N ALA A 25 -31.14 25.96 42.62
CA ALA A 25 -29.84 26.39 43.15
C ALA A 25 -28.94 25.22 43.58
N GLU A 26 -29.52 24.15 44.14
CA GLU A 26 -28.76 22.94 44.49
C GLU A 26 -28.29 22.18 43.24
N LYS A 27 -29.15 22.07 42.23
CA LYS A 27 -28.81 21.47 40.94
C LYS A 27 -27.70 22.25 40.23
N GLU A 28 -27.78 23.58 40.19
CA GLU A 28 -26.73 24.43 39.62
C GLU A 28 -25.40 24.29 40.37
N LYS A 29 -25.42 24.22 41.70
CA LYS A 29 -24.21 23.95 42.50
C LYS A 29 -23.60 22.57 42.20
N LYS A 30 -24.44 21.55 41.99
CA LYS A 30 -23.97 20.22 41.62
C LYS A 30 -23.39 20.20 40.22
N GLU A 31 -24.04 20.86 39.26
CA GLU A 31 -23.58 20.95 37.87
C GLU A 31 -22.26 21.73 37.76
N THR A 32 -22.12 22.84 38.47
CA THR A 32 -20.87 23.61 38.53
C THR A 32 -19.72 22.82 39.15
N ALA A 33 -19.98 22.07 40.22
CA ALA A 33 -18.98 21.19 40.84
C ALA A 33 -18.57 20.03 39.91
N GLU A 34 -19.53 19.38 39.24
CA GLU A 34 -19.25 18.32 38.28
C GLU A 34 -18.48 18.85 37.05
N GLN A 35 -18.84 20.04 36.57
CA GLN A 35 -18.14 20.69 35.48
C GLN A 35 -16.70 21.05 35.85
N ALA A 36 -16.47 21.56 37.08
CA ALA A 36 -15.12 21.82 37.57
C ALA A 36 -14.26 20.56 37.59
N LEU A 37 -14.80 19.44 38.11
CA LEU A 37 -14.12 18.14 38.09
C LEU A 37 -13.82 17.66 36.67
N ARG A 38 -14.78 17.78 35.73
CA ARG A 38 -14.54 17.44 34.32
C ARG A 38 -13.44 18.28 33.71
N THR A 39 -13.41 19.58 33.99
CA THR A 39 -12.37 20.46 33.45
C THR A 39 -10.99 20.12 33.97
N GLU A 40 -10.87 19.77 35.25
CA GLU A 40 -9.61 19.32 35.85
C GLU A 40 -9.13 18.00 35.23
N GLN A 41 -10.03 17.02 35.09
CA GLN A 41 -9.74 15.74 34.45
C GLN A 41 -9.31 15.92 32.99
N LEU A 42 -9.98 16.81 32.26
CA LEU A 42 -9.64 17.12 30.86
C LEU A 42 -8.26 17.77 30.77
N GLN A 43 -7.95 18.74 31.64
CA GLN A 43 -6.64 19.39 31.67
C GLN A 43 -5.52 18.39 31.96
N SER A 44 -5.72 17.50 32.93
CA SER A 44 -4.77 16.43 33.24
C SER A 44 -4.57 15.48 32.05
N SER A 45 -5.66 15.09 31.38
CA SER A 45 -5.61 14.23 30.19
C SER A 45 -4.87 14.90 29.03
N LEU A 46 -5.15 16.18 28.77
CA LEU A 46 -4.46 16.96 27.73
C LEU A 46 -2.97 17.10 28.01
N HIS A 47 -2.60 17.36 29.27
CA HIS A 47 -1.19 17.44 29.68
C HIS A 47 -0.46 16.10 29.49
N LEU A 48 -1.12 15.00 29.84
CA LEU A 48 -0.58 13.67 29.63
C LEU A 48 -0.39 13.36 28.14
N ILE A 49 -1.39 13.67 27.31
CA ILE A 49 -1.32 13.49 25.84
C ILE A 49 -0.16 14.31 25.28
N ASP A 50 -0.04 15.60 25.62
CA ASP A 50 1.06 16.47 25.17
C ASP A 50 2.43 15.90 25.57
N THR A 51 2.56 15.42 26.80
CA THR A 51 3.80 14.80 27.30
C THR A 51 4.14 13.52 26.52
N ILE A 52 3.15 12.66 26.27
CA ILE A 52 3.33 11.43 25.49
C ILE A 52 3.71 11.77 24.04
N SER A 53 3.02 12.72 23.41
CA SER A 53 3.29 13.16 22.04
C SER A 53 4.72 13.69 21.89
N LYS A 54 5.19 14.52 22.82
CA LYS A 54 6.57 15.02 22.84
C LYS A 54 7.58 13.88 22.95
N ARG A 55 7.39 12.98 23.92
CA ARG A 55 8.26 11.81 24.12
C ARG A 55 8.29 10.89 22.90
N TYR A 56 7.14 10.69 22.25
CA TYR A 56 7.03 9.88 21.04
C TYR A 56 7.84 10.49 19.89
N VAL A 57 7.71 11.80 19.67
CA VAL A 57 8.49 12.52 18.63
C VAL A 57 9.98 12.46 18.94
N GLU A 58 10.39 12.72 20.18
CA GLU A 58 11.80 12.63 20.61
C GLU A 58 12.38 11.22 20.43
N ALA A 59 11.62 10.19 20.80
CA ALA A 59 12.01 8.79 20.59
C ALA A 59 12.16 8.47 19.09
N GLY A 60 11.24 8.96 18.26
CA GLY A 60 11.30 8.82 16.82
C GLY A 60 12.56 9.45 16.22
N TRP A 61 12.95 10.65 16.67
CA TRP A 61 14.18 11.30 16.22
C TRP A 61 15.42 10.49 16.59
N LYS A 62 15.52 10.05 17.85
CA LYS A 62 16.63 9.20 18.30
C LYS A 62 16.74 7.91 17.49
N GLN A 63 15.61 7.27 17.20
CA GLN A 63 15.58 6.08 16.37
C GLN A 63 16.07 6.36 14.94
N ARG A 64 15.69 7.50 14.35
CA ARG A 64 16.17 7.88 13.02
C ARG A 64 17.67 8.17 13.00
N ASP A 65 18.18 8.87 14.00
CA ASP A 65 19.61 9.16 14.12
C ASP A 65 20.42 7.85 14.24
N GLU A 66 19.90 6.87 14.98
CA GLU A 66 20.51 5.54 15.09
C GLU A 66 20.48 4.78 13.75
N ILE A 67 19.36 4.80 13.03
CA ILE A 67 19.26 4.19 11.69
C ILE A 67 20.23 4.86 10.72
N GLU A 68 20.31 6.19 10.72
CA GLU A 68 21.24 6.94 9.87
C GLU A 68 22.70 6.59 10.21
N TRP A 69 23.03 6.47 11.49
CA TRP A 69 24.35 6.06 11.93
C TRP A 69 24.71 4.62 11.51
N VAL A 70 23.78 3.68 11.65
CA VAL A 70 23.96 2.29 11.20
C VAL A 70 24.17 2.25 9.68
N GLN A 71 23.38 3.00 8.92
CA GLN A 71 23.51 3.07 7.47
C GLN A 71 24.85 3.67 7.05
N TYR A 72 25.33 4.70 7.75
CA TYR A 72 26.65 5.29 7.52
C TYR A 72 27.78 4.27 7.72
N LEU A 73 27.66 3.38 8.72
CA LEU A 73 28.67 2.35 9.01
C LEU A 73 28.60 1.14 8.07
N LYS A 74 27.43 0.84 7.50
CA LYS A 74 27.18 -0.37 6.72
C LYS A 74 27.96 -0.41 5.40
N CYS A 75 28.27 0.75 4.81
CA CYS A 75 29.09 0.88 3.59
C CYS A 75 28.67 -0.07 2.44
N ASP A 76 27.36 -0.31 2.27
CA ASP A 76 26.82 -1.25 1.26
C ASP A 76 26.71 -0.65 -0.14
N GLY A 77 27.03 0.64 -0.31
CA GLY A 77 26.94 1.36 -1.59
C GLY A 77 25.51 1.71 -2.00
N LEU A 78 24.51 1.44 -1.14
CA LEU A 78 23.12 1.82 -1.39
C LEU A 78 22.87 3.29 -0.99
N PRO A 79 21.97 3.99 -1.70
CA PRO A 79 21.65 5.38 -1.38
C PRO A 79 20.91 5.48 -0.05
N ASN A 80 21.19 6.53 0.73
CA ASN A 80 20.44 6.80 1.97
C ASN A 80 19.01 7.28 1.62
N PRO A 81 17.94 6.57 2.04
CA PRO A 81 16.57 6.95 1.69
C PRO A 81 16.07 8.25 2.37
N CYS A 82 16.74 8.74 3.42
CA CYS A 82 16.45 10.06 3.99
C CYS A 82 16.82 11.21 3.03
N LEU A 83 17.81 10.97 2.14
CA LEU A 83 18.38 11.94 1.23
C LEU A 83 17.88 11.72 -0.21
N CYS A 84 16.78 12.39 -0.56
CA CYS A 84 16.16 12.29 -1.88
C CYS A 84 17.13 12.46 -3.07
N GLY A 85 18.14 13.33 -2.92
CA GLY A 85 19.16 13.55 -3.95
C GLY A 85 19.99 12.30 -4.26
N GLN A 86 20.44 11.57 -3.23
CA GLN A 86 21.19 10.32 -3.43
C GLN A 86 20.35 9.27 -4.15
N MET A 87 19.07 9.18 -3.79
CA MET A 87 18.13 8.27 -4.43
C MET A 87 17.90 8.60 -5.91
N SER A 88 17.75 9.89 -6.24
CA SER A 88 17.64 10.33 -7.64
C SER A 88 18.88 9.98 -8.44
N THR A 89 20.07 10.21 -7.88
CA THR A 89 21.33 9.82 -8.53
C THR A 89 21.41 8.31 -8.75
N TYR A 90 21.05 7.50 -7.76
CA TYR A 90 21.01 6.04 -7.89
C TYR A 90 20.09 5.60 -9.04
N LEU A 91 18.89 6.17 -9.13
CA LEU A 91 17.95 5.88 -10.22
C LEU A 91 18.52 6.27 -11.59
N GLN A 92 19.22 7.40 -11.68
CA GLN A 92 19.84 7.83 -12.93
C GLN A 92 20.97 6.87 -13.39
N LEU A 93 21.83 6.44 -12.46
CA LEU A 93 22.86 5.44 -12.73
C LEU A 93 22.25 4.09 -13.12
N TRP A 94 21.09 3.74 -12.56
CA TRP A 94 20.38 2.54 -12.96
C TRP A 94 19.84 2.66 -14.38
N ASP A 95 19.24 3.80 -14.77
CA ASP A 95 18.72 4.01 -16.12
C ASP A 95 19.82 3.80 -17.20
N GLU A 96 21.08 4.11 -16.92
CA GLU A 96 22.22 3.87 -17.82
C GLU A 96 22.54 2.38 -18.03
N THR A 97 22.20 1.52 -17.06
CA THR A 97 22.53 0.09 -17.09
C THR A 97 21.31 -0.80 -17.35
N ILE A 98 20.10 -0.24 -17.32
CA ILE A 98 18.85 -1.00 -17.36
C ILE A 98 18.70 -1.82 -18.65
N GLU A 99 19.11 -1.26 -19.79
CA GLU A 99 18.99 -1.92 -21.09
C GLU A 99 19.81 -3.20 -21.20
N ASN A 100 20.91 -3.27 -20.45
CA ASN A 100 21.86 -4.39 -20.45
C ASN A 100 21.67 -5.38 -19.32
N THR A 101 20.65 -5.19 -18.49
CA THR A 101 20.43 -6.00 -17.29
C THR A 101 20.11 -7.46 -17.64
N THR A 102 20.77 -8.41 -16.96
CA THR A 102 20.42 -9.84 -16.98
C THR A 102 19.38 -10.16 -15.91
N MET A 103 18.78 -11.36 -15.96
CA MET A 103 17.78 -11.72 -14.96
C MET A 103 18.39 -11.83 -13.56
N GLU A 104 19.60 -12.38 -13.43
CA GLU A 104 20.31 -12.50 -12.15
C GLU A 104 20.60 -11.12 -11.54
N GLN A 105 21.04 -10.17 -12.37
CA GLN A 105 21.25 -8.78 -11.96
C GLN A 105 19.94 -8.09 -11.59
N ALA A 106 18.87 -8.32 -12.36
CA ALA A 106 17.55 -7.78 -12.04
C ALA A 106 17.06 -8.31 -10.70
N THR A 107 17.20 -9.61 -10.44
CA THR A 107 16.80 -10.27 -9.19
C THR A 107 17.58 -9.73 -7.99
N SER A 108 18.91 -9.66 -8.07
CA SER A 108 19.76 -9.10 -7.01
C SER A 108 19.35 -7.67 -6.67
N ARG A 109 19.19 -6.82 -7.70
CA ARG A 109 18.76 -5.43 -7.53
C ARG A 109 17.34 -5.35 -6.96
N THR A 110 16.45 -6.27 -7.32
CA THR A 110 15.08 -6.32 -6.77
C THR A 110 15.12 -6.46 -5.24
N SER A 111 15.99 -7.32 -4.70
CA SER A 111 16.12 -7.47 -3.25
C SER A 111 16.59 -6.19 -2.57
N GLU A 112 17.56 -5.49 -3.16
CA GLU A 112 18.05 -4.20 -2.66
C GLU A 112 16.96 -3.12 -2.72
N VAL A 113 16.26 -3.01 -3.86
CA VAL A 113 15.19 -2.04 -4.08
C VAL A 113 14.00 -2.28 -3.16
N LEU A 114 13.66 -3.54 -2.86
CA LEU A 114 12.58 -3.85 -1.91
C LEU A 114 12.91 -3.33 -0.51
N LYS A 115 14.15 -3.50 -0.04
CA LYS A 115 14.61 -2.94 1.24
C LYS A 115 14.53 -1.40 1.25
N LEU A 116 15.01 -0.76 0.20
CA LEU A 116 14.93 0.70 0.05
C LEU A 116 13.48 1.21 0.00
N LEU A 117 12.59 0.49 -0.68
CA LEU A 117 11.17 0.83 -0.75
C LEU A 117 10.48 0.69 0.62
N GLU A 118 10.85 -0.30 1.42
CA GLU A 118 10.34 -0.47 2.78
C GLU A 118 10.75 0.72 3.66
N GLU A 119 12.04 1.10 3.64
CA GLU A 119 12.55 2.25 4.39
C GLU A 119 11.91 3.58 3.95
N LEU A 120 11.76 3.79 2.64
CA LEU A 120 11.04 4.94 2.10
C LEU A 120 9.58 4.99 2.55
N THR A 121 8.90 3.85 2.53
CA THR A 121 7.49 3.77 2.94
C THR A 121 7.36 4.12 4.42
N ASN A 122 8.29 3.65 5.26
CA ASN A 122 8.35 4.05 6.67
C ASN A 122 8.53 5.57 6.86
N PHE A 123 9.33 6.24 6.01
CA PHE A 123 9.47 7.70 6.06
C PHE A 123 8.19 8.44 5.63
N VAL A 124 7.44 7.87 4.69
CA VAL A 124 6.16 8.41 4.22
C VAL A 124 5.06 8.23 5.25
N ASP A 125 5.02 7.08 5.94
CA ASP A 125 3.97 6.74 6.91
C ASP A 125 4.19 7.40 8.27
N ASN A 126 5.46 7.55 8.69
CA ASN A 126 5.82 8.28 9.90
C ASN A 126 6.70 9.49 9.60
N PRO A 127 6.15 10.58 9.02
CA PRO A 127 6.93 11.75 8.66
C PRO A 127 7.14 12.65 9.90
N LEU A 128 8.06 12.29 10.80
CA LEU A 128 8.42 13.06 12.02
C LEU A 128 8.66 14.55 11.71
N GLY A 129 7.63 15.38 11.71
CA GLY A 129 7.69 16.80 11.36
C GLY A 129 8.22 17.13 9.95
N ALA A 130 8.25 16.19 9.01
CA ALA A 130 8.75 16.46 7.66
C ALA A 130 7.81 17.42 6.90
N SER A 131 8.37 18.32 6.10
CA SER A 131 7.55 19.23 5.28
C SER A 131 6.74 18.45 4.24
N SER A 132 5.56 18.95 3.88
CA SER A 132 4.68 18.32 2.88
C SER A 132 5.41 18.07 1.56
N ARG A 133 6.25 19.01 1.13
CA ARG A 133 7.09 18.85 -0.08
C ARG A 133 8.07 17.69 0.03
N LYS A 134 8.66 17.44 1.21
CA LYS A 134 9.58 16.31 1.41
C LYS A 134 8.82 14.98 1.34
N ILE A 135 7.62 14.92 1.90
CA ILE A 135 6.74 13.74 1.83
C ILE A 135 6.32 13.47 0.38
N GLU A 136 5.94 14.49 -0.36
CA GLU A 136 5.64 14.38 -1.80
C GLU A 136 6.84 13.88 -2.59
N ASN A 137 8.05 14.39 -2.32
CA ASN A 137 9.28 13.92 -2.95
C ASN A 137 9.53 12.43 -2.65
N TRP A 138 9.36 11.98 -1.41
CA TRP A 138 9.48 10.55 -1.09
C TRP A 138 8.47 9.70 -1.84
N ARG A 139 7.19 10.10 -1.86
CA ARG A 139 6.15 9.41 -2.63
C ARG A 139 6.48 9.34 -4.11
N TRP A 140 6.99 10.44 -4.67
CA TRP A 140 7.42 10.51 -6.06
C TRP A 140 8.56 9.52 -6.33
N ILE A 141 9.61 9.52 -5.50
CA ILE A 141 10.74 8.61 -5.63
C ILE A 141 10.29 7.14 -5.50
N CYS A 142 9.39 6.81 -4.58
CA CYS A 142 8.79 5.47 -4.51
C CYS A 142 8.15 5.05 -5.83
N GLY A 143 7.43 5.96 -6.49
CA GLY A 143 6.86 5.73 -7.82
C GLY A 143 7.94 5.42 -8.86
N LEU A 144 9.01 6.23 -8.89
CA LEU A 144 10.12 6.03 -9.83
C LEU A 144 10.84 4.70 -9.62
N PHE A 145 11.10 4.30 -8.37
CA PHE A 145 11.71 2.99 -8.08
C PHE A 145 10.84 1.84 -8.58
N ARG A 146 9.51 1.91 -8.38
CA ARG A 146 8.58 0.88 -8.87
C ARG A 146 8.58 0.80 -10.40
N GLU A 147 8.60 1.95 -11.07
CA GLU A 147 8.66 2.02 -12.53
C GLU A 147 9.97 1.43 -13.08
N ARG A 148 11.13 1.84 -12.53
CA ARG A 148 12.44 1.29 -12.94
C ARG A 148 12.52 -0.20 -12.68
N GLN A 149 12.02 -0.64 -11.53
CA GLN A 149 12.01 -2.06 -11.17
C GLN A 149 11.18 -2.88 -12.15
N GLN A 150 9.98 -2.40 -12.49
CA GLN A 150 9.14 -3.04 -13.50
C GLN A 150 9.85 -3.10 -14.85
N ARG A 151 10.39 -1.96 -15.33
CA ARG A 151 11.11 -1.90 -16.61
C ARG A 151 12.32 -2.84 -16.64
N SER A 152 13.06 -2.94 -15.54
CA SER A 152 14.22 -3.83 -15.41
C SER A 152 13.81 -5.30 -15.52
N LEU A 153 12.71 -5.69 -14.87
CA LEU A 153 12.18 -7.05 -14.95
C LEU A 153 11.59 -7.35 -16.34
N ASP A 154 10.93 -6.38 -16.97
CA ASP A 154 10.38 -6.54 -18.32
C ASP A 154 11.49 -6.77 -19.35
N ILE A 155 12.58 -6.00 -19.29
CA ILE A 155 13.74 -6.16 -20.18
C ILE A 155 14.42 -7.51 -19.92
N ALA A 156 14.62 -7.89 -18.66
CA ALA A 156 15.21 -9.18 -18.32
C ALA A 156 14.35 -10.34 -18.81
N SER A 157 13.03 -10.26 -18.60
CA SER A 157 12.04 -11.24 -19.06
C SER A 157 12.04 -11.37 -20.58
N TYR A 158 12.03 -10.23 -21.29
CA TYR A 158 12.13 -10.21 -22.76
C TYR A 158 13.41 -10.88 -23.25
N ARG A 159 14.56 -10.64 -22.60
CA ARG A 159 15.84 -11.26 -22.96
C ARG A 159 15.84 -12.77 -22.75
N ILE A 160 15.11 -13.30 -21.77
CA ILE A 160 14.90 -14.75 -21.60
C ILE A 160 14.00 -15.27 -22.72
N LEU A 161 12.85 -14.63 -22.95
CA LEU A 161 11.87 -15.04 -23.96
C LEU A 161 12.40 -14.93 -25.40
N ARG A 162 13.41 -14.10 -25.64
CA ARG A 162 14.09 -14.03 -26.95
C ARG A 162 15.01 -15.21 -27.19
N ASP A 163 15.56 -15.81 -26.14
CA ASP A 163 16.55 -16.89 -26.20
C ASP A 163 16.08 -18.12 -25.40
N ILE A 164 14.85 -18.55 -25.69
CA ILE A 164 14.17 -19.65 -24.97
C ILE A 164 15.01 -20.93 -25.00
N SER A 165 15.64 -21.22 -26.14
CA SER A 165 16.40 -22.45 -26.34
C SER A 165 17.59 -22.60 -25.38
N ASN A 166 18.22 -21.49 -24.99
CA ASN A 166 19.40 -21.52 -24.14
C ASN A 166 19.09 -21.15 -22.68
N LYS A 167 18.03 -20.37 -22.44
CA LYS A 167 17.77 -19.77 -21.13
C LYS A 167 16.61 -20.38 -20.37
N MET A 168 15.73 -21.15 -21.02
CA MET A 168 14.58 -21.79 -20.36
C MET A 168 14.74 -23.31 -20.35
N ASN A 169 14.14 -23.95 -19.35
CA ASN A 169 14.08 -25.40 -19.24
C ASN A 169 12.90 -25.92 -20.07
N ASN A 170 13.13 -26.93 -20.91
CA ASN A 170 12.05 -27.56 -21.67
C ASN A 170 11.38 -28.64 -20.83
N ILE A 171 10.15 -28.39 -20.36
CA ILE A 171 9.34 -29.40 -19.66
C ILE A 171 8.78 -30.41 -20.68
N GLN A 172 8.36 -29.93 -21.85
CA GLN A 172 7.77 -30.73 -22.93
C GLN A 172 8.20 -30.20 -24.30
N LEU A 173 7.90 -30.94 -25.37
CA LEU A 173 8.24 -30.56 -26.75
C LEU A 173 7.75 -29.15 -27.16
N VAL A 174 6.67 -28.68 -26.53
CA VAL A 174 6.02 -27.39 -26.83
C VAL A 174 6.02 -26.46 -25.64
N LYS A 175 6.58 -26.84 -24.48
CA LYS A 175 6.50 -26.04 -23.24
C LYS A 175 7.87 -25.85 -22.62
N ALA A 176 8.18 -24.60 -22.31
CA ALA A 176 9.37 -24.23 -21.55
C ALA A 176 9.01 -23.39 -20.32
N ASP A 177 9.76 -23.57 -19.24
CA ASP A 177 9.65 -22.81 -18.00
C ASP A 177 10.99 -22.20 -17.57
N PHE A 178 10.89 -21.17 -16.74
CA PHE A 178 12.03 -20.51 -16.12
C PHE A 178 11.64 -20.02 -14.73
N ASN A 179 12.39 -20.46 -13.73
CA ASN A 179 12.01 -20.32 -12.34
C ASN A 179 13.24 -19.80 -11.57
N ILE A 180 13.10 -18.65 -10.89
CA ILE A 180 14.05 -18.18 -9.89
C ILE A 180 13.32 -18.11 -8.56
N VAL A 181 13.90 -18.73 -7.55
CA VAL A 181 13.41 -18.71 -6.18
C VAL A 181 14.40 -17.91 -5.34
N GLU A 182 13.96 -16.77 -4.82
CA GLU A 182 14.67 -15.98 -3.83
C GLU A 182 13.94 -16.04 -2.48
N GLU A 183 14.60 -15.60 -1.41
CA GLU A 183 14.00 -15.57 -0.08
C GLU A 183 12.75 -14.68 -0.01
N GLN A 184 12.75 -13.56 -0.75
CA GLN A 184 11.71 -12.53 -0.67
C GLN A 184 10.63 -12.66 -1.75
N PHE A 185 10.93 -13.33 -2.87
CA PHE A 185 10.01 -13.45 -4.00
C PHE A 185 10.41 -14.61 -4.93
N THR A 186 9.49 -14.99 -5.81
CA THR A 186 9.72 -15.99 -6.85
C THR A 186 9.34 -15.44 -8.21
N ILE A 187 10.22 -15.58 -9.20
CA ILE A 187 9.94 -15.22 -10.60
C ILE A 187 9.71 -16.50 -11.38
N CYS A 188 8.54 -16.61 -12.02
CA CYS A 188 8.16 -17.74 -12.87
C CYS A 188 7.75 -17.24 -14.25
N LEU A 189 8.40 -17.74 -15.30
CA LEU A 189 8.02 -17.51 -16.69
C LEU A 189 7.69 -18.84 -17.36
N TRP A 190 6.63 -18.86 -18.15
CA TRP A 190 6.17 -20.02 -18.89
C TRP A 190 5.88 -19.61 -20.32
N THR A 191 6.32 -20.40 -21.28
CA THR A 191 6.09 -20.11 -22.70
C THR A 191 5.91 -21.37 -23.53
N MET A 192 5.30 -21.18 -24.70
CA MET A 192 5.11 -22.24 -25.69
C MET A 192 6.20 -22.16 -26.75
N VAL A 193 6.90 -23.26 -26.99
CA VAL A 193 7.97 -23.36 -27.99
C VAL A 193 7.39 -23.80 -29.33
N SER A 194 7.75 -23.09 -30.40
CA SER A 194 7.40 -23.48 -31.76
C SER A 194 8.10 -24.78 -32.14
N VAL A 195 7.35 -25.85 -32.35
CA VAL A 195 7.89 -27.10 -32.90
C VAL A 195 8.20 -26.96 -34.39
N PRO A 196 9.31 -27.57 -34.88
CA PRO A 196 9.59 -27.63 -36.31
C PRO A 196 8.41 -28.28 -37.04
N LYS A 197 7.87 -27.59 -38.04
CA LYS A 197 6.85 -28.18 -38.91
C LYS A 197 7.54 -29.25 -39.76
N SER A 198 7.09 -30.50 -39.67
CA SER A 198 7.56 -31.54 -40.59
C SER A 198 7.37 -31.06 -42.03
N TYR A 199 8.36 -31.32 -42.89
CA TYR A 199 8.22 -31.09 -44.32
C TYR A 199 6.92 -31.72 -44.81
N PRO A 200 6.12 -31.00 -45.63
CA PRO A 200 4.89 -31.57 -46.18
C PRO A 200 5.25 -32.86 -46.90
N ASN A 201 4.70 -33.99 -46.43
CA ASN A 201 4.94 -35.27 -47.05
C ASN A 201 4.43 -35.20 -48.50
N PRO A 202 5.30 -35.33 -49.52
CA PRO A 202 4.90 -35.20 -50.92
C PRO A 202 3.95 -36.32 -51.38
N ARG A 203 3.81 -37.39 -50.59
CA ARG A 203 2.86 -38.49 -50.80
C ARG A 203 1.59 -38.36 -49.95
N ALA A 204 1.47 -37.36 -49.09
CA ALA A 204 0.24 -37.14 -48.36
C ALA A 204 -0.84 -36.63 -49.33
N PRO A 205 -2.05 -37.21 -49.31
CA PRO A 205 -3.15 -36.66 -50.08
C PRO A 205 -3.39 -35.20 -49.65
N PRO A 206 -3.83 -34.32 -50.56
CA PRO A 206 -4.11 -32.93 -50.22
C PRO A 206 -5.08 -32.91 -49.03
N ARG A 207 -4.70 -32.22 -47.94
CA ARG A 207 -5.60 -32.05 -46.80
C ARG A 207 -6.87 -31.36 -47.31
N SER A 208 -8.04 -31.91 -46.96
CA SER A 208 -9.30 -31.21 -47.20
C SER A 208 -9.23 -29.86 -46.50
N THR A 209 -9.11 -28.80 -47.29
CA THR A 209 -9.07 -27.44 -46.79
C THR A 209 -10.52 -27.05 -46.53
N ILE A 210 -10.97 -27.19 -45.29
CA ILE A 210 -12.27 -26.63 -44.89
C ILE A 210 -12.02 -25.14 -44.64
N PHE A 211 -12.50 -24.31 -45.56
CA PHE A 211 -12.54 -22.87 -45.36
C PHE A 211 -13.61 -22.56 -44.31
N PHE A 212 -13.19 -22.26 -43.08
CA PHE A 212 -14.06 -21.59 -42.13
C PHE A 212 -14.02 -20.10 -42.45
N GLN A 213 -15.12 -19.58 -42.99
CA GLN A 213 -15.35 -18.15 -43.07
C GLN A 213 -15.75 -17.68 -41.66
N VAL A 214 -14.77 -17.30 -40.86
CA VAL A 214 -15.02 -16.71 -39.55
C VAL A 214 -15.49 -15.28 -39.78
N HIS A 215 -16.80 -15.05 -39.66
CA HIS A 215 -17.31 -13.70 -39.45
C HIS A 215 -16.87 -13.26 -38.06
N LEU A 216 -15.90 -12.34 -38.02
CA LEU A 216 -15.45 -11.68 -36.80
C LEU A 216 -16.60 -10.85 -36.23
N THR A 217 -17.39 -11.45 -35.34
CA THR A 217 -18.17 -10.70 -34.36
C THR A 217 -17.28 -10.55 -33.13
N THR A 218 -16.65 -9.40 -32.99
CA THR A 218 -15.89 -9.06 -31.79
C THR A 218 -16.85 -8.98 -30.61
N ILE A 219 -16.89 -10.02 -29.77
CA ILE A 219 -17.51 -9.95 -28.45
C ILE A 219 -16.38 -9.76 -27.44
N VAL A 220 -16.28 -8.53 -26.92
CA VAL A 220 -15.43 -8.24 -25.76
C VAL A 220 -16.22 -8.65 -24.52
N SER A 221 -15.82 -9.77 -23.89
CA SER A 221 -16.29 -10.10 -22.55
C SER A 221 -15.20 -9.75 -21.54
N VAL A 222 -15.51 -8.80 -20.67
CA VAL A 222 -14.74 -8.47 -19.47
C VAL A 222 -15.23 -9.41 -18.36
N ALA A 223 -14.39 -10.33 -17.92
CA ALA A 223 -14.66 -11.15 -16.74
C ALA A 223 -14.09 -10.47 -15.50
N GLY A 224 -14.96 -9.83 -14.73
CA GLY A 224 -14.70 -9.43 -13.33
C GLY A 224 -14.93 -10.59 -12.36
N PRO A 225 -14.54 -10.43 -11.09
CA PRO A 225 -14.56 -11.51 -10.11
C PRO A 225 -15.99 -11.85 -9.65
N GLU A 226 -16.20 -13.14 -9.47
CA GLU A 226 -17.38 -13.81 -8.89
C GLU A 226 -18.69 -13.76 -9.69
N SER A 227 -19.15 -14.93 -10.14
CA SER A 227 -20.36 -15.57 -9.60
C SER A 227 -20.82 -16.76 -10.45
N LYS A 228 -21.14 -17.84 -9.73
CA LYS A 228 -21.82 -19.04 -10.20
C LYS A 228 -23.03 -18.71 -11.09
N TRP A 229 -23.05 -19.20 -12.32
CA TRP A 229 -24.33 -19.44 -13.02
C TRP A 229 -24.35 -20.81 -13.68
N ARG A 230 -25.39 -21.53 -13.26
CA ARG A 230 -25.81 -22.87 -13.69
C ARG A 230 -26.01 -22.89 -15.20
N SER A 231 -25.53 -23.95 -15.85
CA SER A 231 -26.01 -24.29 -17.18
C SER A 231 -27.49 -24.64 -17.10
N LEU A 232 -28.35 -23.79 -17.67
CA LEU A 232 -29.69 -24.17 -18.06
C LEU A 232 -29.70 -24.40 -19.57
N ASN A 233 -30.13 -25.61 -19.91
CA ASN A 233 -30.70 -26.08 -21.18
C ASN A 233 -29.73 -26.50 -22.29
N SER A 234 -29.68 -27.82 -22.51
CA SER A 234 -30.37 -28.42 -23.67
C SER A 234 -30.31 -29.96 -23.64
N LYS A 235 -31.27 -30.59 -22.97
CA LYS A 235 -32.16 -31.68 -23.45
C LYS A 235 -32.97 -32.24 -22.30
#